data_AF-A0A4Z1PKP6-F1
#
_entry.id   AF-A0A4Z1PKP6-F1
#
_cell.length_a   1.000
_cell.length_b   1.000
_cell.length_c   1.000
_cell.angle_alpha   90.00
_cell.angle_beta   90.00
_cell.angle_gamma   90.00
#
_symmetry.space_group_name_H-M   'P 1'
#
loop_
_entity.id
_entity.type
_entity.pdbx_description
1 polymer ?
#
loop_
_entity_poly.entity_id
_entity_poly.type
_entity_poly.pdbx_seq_one_letter_code
_entity_poly.pdbx_strand_id
1 'polypeptide(L)'
;MKLMGGRKACMVLKVEDGGKGLTKQYQTNCKRLGVDVRYDSPIVRLILDGAGGVTGVIVCRADGTTYDIFATGGVVLCAGDFEANPQMRVQHLGPNWDLAYVRGTPYNTGDLLNMAIKDAGARPSGNWSSCHSTCWDYNAPTDAGDQNLTNQLTKSGYPLGLMFNADGSRFVDEGKGLRNYTYAKFGRAILGQPDGVAFQVWDGNGASWLRDEEYD
;
A
#
# COMPACT_ATOMS: atom_id res chain seq x y z
N MET A 1 31.30 5.70 11.35
CA MET A 1 30.63 7.01 11.26
C MET A 1 31.56 7.98 10.55
N LYS A 2 31.35 8.21 9.25
CA LYS A 2 32.18 9.13 8.43
C LYS A 2 31.25 10.26 7.99
N LEU A 3 31.41 11.42 8.60
CA LEU A 3 30.68 12.64 8.24
C LEU A 3 31.44 13.33 7.10
N MET A 4 30.80 13.47 5.94
CA MET A 4 31.23 14.45 4.92
C MET A 4 30.25 15.62 4.96
N GLY A 5 30.81 16.82 5.15
CA GLY A 5 30.07 18.05 5.38
C GLY A 5 29.53 18.71 4.13
N GLY A 6 28.58 19.62 4.34
CA GLY A 6 28.09 20.56 3.33
C GLY A 6 26.58 20.55 3.18
N ARG A 7 25.93 21.55 3.79
CA ARG A 7 24.49 21.87 3.79
C ARG A 7 23.65 21.00 4.73
N LYS A 8 22.70 21.65 5.42
CA LYS A 8 21.81 21.08 6.43
C LYS A 8 20.99 19.92 5.84
N ALA A 9 21.55 18.72 5.84
CA ALA A 9 20.77 17.50 5.72
C ALA A 9 19.89 17.44 6.96
N CYS A 10 18.57 17.50 6.78
CA CYS A 10 17.65 17.12 7.83
C CYS A 10 18.03 15.69 8.23
N MET A 11 18.44 15.49 9.49
CA MET A 11 18.67 14.16 10.04
C MET A 11 17.32 13.49 10.11
N VAL A 12 16.97 12.73 9.07
CA VAL A 12 15.81 11.86 9.11
C VAL A 12 16.27 10.54 9.69
N LEU A 13 15.70 10.18 10.83
CA LEU A 13 15.89 8.85 11.40
C LEU A 13 15.22 7.85 10.47
N LYS A 14 16.02 7.00 9.80
CA LYS A 14 15.51 5.93 8.95
C LYS A 14 15.78 4.59 9.63
N VAL A 15 14.86 3.65 9.42
CA VAL A 15 15.10 2.26 9.79
C VAL A 15 16.11 1.68 8.81
N GLU A 16 17.16 1.05 9.33
CA GLU A 16 18.08 0.26 8.52
C GLU A 16 17.28 -0.80 7.76
N ASP A 17 17.53 -0.98 6.46
CA ASP A 17 16.75 -1.85 5.56
C ASP A 17 15.25 -1.50 5.42
N GLY A 18 14.84 -0.28 5.81
CA GLY A 18 13.48 0.23 5.61
C GLY A 18 12.40 -0.64 6.26
N GLY A 19 11.35 -0.96 5.49
CA GLY A 19 10.23 -1.77 5.98
C GLY A 19 10.63 -3.20 6.40
N LYS A 20 11.56 -3.83 5.66
CA LYS A 20 12.04 -5.19 5.97
C LYS A 20 12.78 -5.21 7.31
N GLY A 21 13.65 -4.23 7.55
CA GLY A 21 14.35 -4.07 8.81
C GLY A 21 13.40 -3.80 9.97
N LEU A 22 12.38 -2.96 9.76
CA LEU A 22 11.36 -2.68 10.77
C LEU A 22 10.59 -3.95 11.17
N THR A 23 10.11 -4.72 10.20
CA THR A 23 9.41 -6.00 10.47
C THR A 23 10.31 -6.99 11.21
N LYS A 24 11.58 -7.10 10.83
CA LYS A 24 12.56 -7.97 11.51
C LYS A 24 12.77 -7.55 12.97
N GLN A 25 12.85 -6.25 13.24
CA GLN A 25 12.98 -5.72 14.59
C GLN A 25 11.73 -6.02 15.44
N TYR A 26 10.52 -5.87 14.87
CA TYR A 26 9.28 -6.24 15.56
C TYR A 26 9.24 -7.73 15.90
N GLN A 27 9.54 -8.61 14.95
CA GLN A 27 9.58 -10.06 15.20
C GLN A 27 10.59 -10.43 16.29
N THR A 28 11.77 -9.79 16.29
CA THR A 28 12.80 -10.01 17.32
C THR A 28 12.31 -9.58 18.70
N ASN A 29 11.64 -8.42 18.79
CA ASN A 29 11.10 -7.92 20.04
C ASN A 29 9.93 -8.77 20.57
N CYS A 30 9.02 -9.23 19.70
CA CYS A 30 7.95 -10.16 20.07
C CYS A 30 8.53 -11.43 20.72
N LYS A 31 9.54 -12.04 20.09
CA LYS A 31 10.23 -13.22 20.64
C LYS A 31 10.88 -12.93 21.99
N ARG A 32 11.60 -11.81 22.12
CA ARG A 32 12.27 -11.42 23.37
C ARG A 32 11.30 -11.18 24.53
N LEU A 33 10.11 -10.67 24.24
CA LEU A 33 9.07 -10.38 25.22
C LEU A 33 8.11 -11.56 25.46
N GLY A 34 8.30 -12.70 24.79
CA GLY A 34 7.43 -13.87 24.92
C GLY A 34 6.03 -13.66 24.34
N VAL A 35 5.87 -12.79 23.34
CA VAL A 35 4.59 -12.60 22.63
C VAL A 35 4.33 -13.82 21.74
N ASP A 36 3.16 -14.45 21.90
CA ASP A 36 2.69 -15.53 21.02
C ASP A 36 2.28 -14.95 19.65
N VAL A 37 2.97 -15.36 18.59
CA VAL A 37 2.72 -14.93 17.21
C VAL A 37 2.30 -16.14 16.40
N ARG A 38 1.07 -16.11 15.88
CA ARG A 38 0.48 -17.21 15.10
C ARG A 38 0.32 -16.79 13.64
N TYR A 39 0.97 -17.54 12.76
CA TYR A 39 0.76 -17.46 11.31
C TYR A 39 -0.38 -18.39 10.90
N ASP A 40 -0.85 -18.27 9.65
CA ASP A 40 -1.91 -19.12 9.08
C ASP A 40 -3.15 -19.21 9.98
N SER A 41 -3.47 -18.09 10.63
CA SER A 41 -4.51 -17.96 11.66
C SER A 41 -5.47 -16.82 11.30
N PRO A 42 -6.15 -16.86 10.14
CA PRO A 42 -7.10 -15.83 9.75
C PRO A 42 -8.26 -15.76 10.75
N ILE A 43 -8.58 -14.54 11.19
CA ILE A 43 -9.76 -14.26 12.01
C ILE A 43 -10.97 -14.21 11.08
N VAL A 44 -11.98 -15.00 11.38
CA VAL A 44 -13.20 -15.12 10.57
C VAL A 44 -14.43 -14.51 11.25
N ARG A 45 -14.41 -14.30 12.57
CA ARG A 45 -15.48 -13.60 13.32
C ARG A 45 -14.95 -12.89 14.57
N LEU A 46 -15.62 -11.80 14.97
CA LEU A 46 -15.50 -11.22 16.30
C LEU A 46 -16.47 -11.91 17.26
N ILE A 47 -16.04 -12.12 18.50
CA ILE A 47 -16.90 -12.61 19.58
C ILE A 47 -17.41 -11.41 20.36
N LEU A 48 -18.72 -11.29 20.49
CA LEU A 48 -19.41 -10.18 21.16
C LEU A 48 -20.12 -10.68 22.42
N ASP A 49 -20.15 -9.86 23.47
CA ASP A 49 -21.01 -10.08 24.63
C ASP A 49 -22.45 -9.61 24.38
N GLY A 50 -23.34 -9.82 25.36
CA GLY A 50 -24.74 -9.41 25.27
C GLY A 50 -24.98 -7.89 25.21
N ALA A 51 -23.97 -7.07 25.51
CA ALA A 51 -24.00 -5.62 25.38
C ALA A 51 -23.36 -5.12 24.07
N GLY A 52 -22.82 -6.03 23.24
CA GLY A 52 -22.13 -5.70 22.00
C GLY A 52 -20.62 -5.43 22.15
N GLY A 53 -20.05 -5.66 23.33
CA GLY A 53 -18.61 -5.52 23.56
C GLY A 53 -17.81 -6.66 22.94
N VAL A 54 -16.68 -6.35 22.29
CA VAL A 54 -15.79 -7.38 21.71
C VAL A 54 -15.00 -8.07 22.82
N THR A 55 -15.20 -9.38 22.96
CA THR A 55 -14.57 -10.22 24.01
C THR A 55 -13.57 -11.24 23.45
N GLY A 56 -13.45 -11.36 22.13
CA GLY A 56 -12.53 -12.30 21.51
C GLY A 56 -12.67 -12.37 20.00
N VAL A 57 -12.01 -13.38 19.42
CA VAL A 57 -12.02 -13.65 17.98
C VAL A 57 -12.15 -15.15 17.73
N ILE A 58 -12.77 -15.50 16.61
CA ILE A 58 -12.81 -16.87 16.09
C ILE A 58 -11.81 -16.95 14.96
N VAL A 59 -10.87 -17.89 15.08
CA VAL A 59 -9.77 -18.12 14.14
C VAL A 59 -10.05 -19.40 13.35
N CYS A 60 -9.83 -19.35 12.05
CA CYS A 60 -9.90 -20.52 11.18
C CYS A 60 -8.52 -21.18 11.05
N ARG A 61 -8.48 -22.52 11.09
CA ARG A 61 -7.29 -23.33 10.84
C ARG A 61 -7.20 -23.70 9.36
N ALA A 62 -6.02 -24.15 8.95
CA ALA A 62 -5.79 -24.65 7.60
C ALA A 62 -6.69 -25.85 7.21
N ASP A 63 -7.13 -26.64 8.19
CA ASP A 63 -8.06 -27.77 7.96
C ASP A 63 -9.54 -27.35 7.89
N GLY A 64 -9.84 -26.04 7.94
CA GLY A 64 -11.18 -25.47 7.91
C GLY A 64 -11.91 -25.50 9.26
N THR A 65 -11.34 -26.09 10.30
CA THR A 65 -11.91 -26.03 11.65
C THR A 65 -11.66 -24.66 12.29
N THR A 66 -12.47 -24.29 13.28
CA THR A 66 -12.31 -23.02 14.00
C THR A 66 -11.91 -23.23 15.45
N TYR A 67 -11.37 -22.18 16.06
CA TYR A 67 -11.19 -22.09 17.51
C TYR A 67 -11.28 -20.65 18.00
N ASP A 68 -11.60 -20.52 19.28
CA ASP A 68 -11.86 -19.23 19.89
C ASP A 68 -10.63 -18.75 20.67
N ILE A 69 -10.37 -17.46 20.60
CA ILE A 69 -9.41 -16.77 21.45
C ILE A 69 -10.16 -15.66 22.18
N PHE A 70 -10.30 -15.80 23.50
CA PHE A 70 -10.90 -14.78 24.36
C PHE A 70 -9.84 -13.79 24.84
N ALA A 71 -10.21 -12.52 24.92
CA ALA A 71 -9.34 -11.44 25.37
C ALA A 71 -9.85 -10.85 26.69
N THR A 72 -8.97 -10.72 27.68
CA THR A 72 -9.30 -10.12 28.98
C THR A 72 -9.19 -8.59 28.97
N GLY A 73 -8.30 -8.04 28.15
CA GLY A 73 -8.05 -6.59 28.01
C GLY A 73 -8.66 -5.96 26.76
N GLY A 74 -9.35 -6.74 25.93
CA GLY A 74 -9.90 -6.32 24.65
C GLY A 74 -9.07 -6.73 23.44
N VAL A 75 -9.60 -6.43 22.26
CA VAL A 75 -9.02 -6.80 20.95
C VAL A 75 -8.55 -5.54 20.23
N VAL A 76 -7.29 -5.54 19.76
CA VAL A 76 -6.73 -4.46 18.94
C VAL A 76 -6.61 -4.94 17.50
N LEU A 77 -7.35 -4.30 16.60
CA LEU A 77 -7.33 -4.64 15.17
C LEU A 77 -6.22 -3.85 14.47
N CYS A 78 -5.20 -4.56 14.00
CA CYS A 78 -4.07 -4.03 13.20
C CYS A 78 -4.09 -4.62 11.79
N ALA A 79 -5.27 -4.66 11.16
CA ALA A 79 -5.54 -5.49 9.99
C ALA A 79 -5.33 -4.80 8.63
N GLY A 80 -4.84 -3.56 8.61
CA GLY A 80 -4.71 -2.78 7.39
C GLY A 80 -6.03 -2.18 6.91
N ASP A 81 -6.20 -2.15 5.59
CA ASP A 81 -7.26 -1.46 4.86
C ASP A 81 -7.79 -2.38 3.74
N PHE A 82 -8.18 -1.86 2.56
CA PHE A 82 -8.80 -2.65 1.48
C PHE A 82 -8.15 -2.50 0.10
N GLU A 83 -6.91 -2.03 -0.03
CA GLU A 83 -6.31 -1.72 -1.34
C GLU A 83 -6.18 -2.93 -2.28
N ALA A 84 -6.19 -4.16 -1.77
CA ALA A 84 -6.20 -5.38 -2.57
C ALA A 84 -7.61 -5.86 -2.94
N ASN A 85 -8.67 -5.21 -2.46
CA ASN A 85 -10.06 -5.57 -2.76
C ASN A 85 -10.59 -4.76 -3.96
N PRO A 86 -10.72 -5.35 -5.16
CA PRO A 86 -11.19 -4.63 -6.36
C PRO A 86 -12.62 -4.09 -6.20
N GLN A 87 -13.50 -4.81 -5.51
CA GLN A 87 -14.89 -4.38 -5.31
C GLN A 87 -14.96 -3.13 -4.43
N MET A 88 -14.25 -3.13 -3.29
CA MET A 88 -14.21 -1.97 -2.39
C MET A 88 -13.50 -0.78 -3.04
N ARG A 89 -12.45 -1.02 -3.84
CA ARG A 89 -11.79 0.04 -4.61
C ARG A 89 -12.76 0.73 -5.57
N VAL A 90 -13.54 -0.03 -6.35
CA VAL A 90 -14.56 0.57 -7.23
C VAL A 90 -15.62 1.31 -6.43
N GLN A 91 -16.13 0.68 -5.37
CA GLN A 91 -17.17 1.25 -4.51
C GLN A 91 -16.77 2.59 -3.91
N HIS A 92 -15.52 2.74 -3.46
CA HIS A 92 -15.08 3.91 -2.71
C HIS A 92 -14.27 4.92 -3.54
N LEU A 93 -13.41 4.46 -4.45
CA LEU A 93 -12.51 5.32 -5.22
C LEU A 93 -13.07 5.71 -6.60
N GLY A 94 -14.04 4.94 -7.10
CA GLY A 94 -14.76 5.17 -8.35
C GLY A 94 -14.42 4.19 -9.47
N PRO A 95 -14.96 4.41 -10.68
CA PRO A 95 -14.74 3.54 -11.83
C PRO A 95 -13.26 3.30 -12.15
N ASN A 96 -12.95 2.12 -12.69
CA ASN A 96 -11.63 1.66 -13.12
C ASN A 96 -10.60 1.42 -12.01
N TRP A 97 -10.92 1.70 -10.74
CA TRP A 97 -10.00 1.43 -9.62
C TRP A 97 -9.82 -0.05 -9.30
N ASP A 98 -10.69 -0.93 -9.79
CA ASP A 98 -10.49 -2.37 -9.83
C ASP A 98 -9.32 -2.79 -10.73
N LEU A 99 -9.05 -2.02 -11.79
CA LEU A 99 -8.00 -2.30 -12.78
C LEU A 99 -6.62 -1.80 -12.33
N ALA A 100 -6.55 -0.94 -11.32
CA ALA A 100 -5.29 -0.42 -10.81
C ALA A 100 -4.43 -1.57 -10.25
N TYR A 101 -3.12 -1.50 -10.44
CA TYR A 101 -2.23 -2.55 -9.96
C TYR A 101 -2.08 -2.48 -8.44
N VAL A 102 -2.01 -3.64 -7.79
CA VAL A 102 -1.77 -3.75 -6.35
C VAL A 102 -0.27 -3.71 -6.09
N ARG A 103 0.21 -2.59 -5.55
CA ARG A 103 1.62 -2.43 -5.16
C ARG A 103 2.01 -3.21 -3.89
N GLY A 104 1.03 -3.49 -3.05
CA GLY A 104 1.22 -4.03 -1.70
C GLY A 104 1.10 -5.54 -1.64
N THR A 105 0.65 -6.01 -0.48
CA THR A 105 0.26 -7.42 -0.29
C THR A 105 -1.08 -7.67 -0.98
N PRO A 106 -1.29 -8.84 -1.61
CA PRO A 106 -2.58 -9.22 -2.18
C PRO A 106 -3.65 -9.52 -1.11
N TYR A 107 -3.26 -9.54 0.17
CA TYR A 107 -4.11 -9.98 1.27
C TYR A 107 -4.79 -8.84 2.05
N ASN A 108 -4.53 -7.56 1.70
CA ASN A 108 -5.15 -6.43 2.40
C ASN A 108 -6.52 -6.10 1.80
N THR A 109 -7.50 -6.95 2.11
CA THR A 109 -8.82 -7.01 1.46
C THR A 109 -9.95 -6.35 2.24
N GLY A 110 -9.66 -5.78 3.42
CA GLY A 110 -10.64 -5.10 4.27
C GLY A 110 -11.52 -6.04 5.10
N ASP A 111 -11.17 -7.32 5.24
CA ASP A 111 -12.02 -8.32 5.90
C ASP A 111 -12.34 -7.94 7.36
N LEU A 112 -11.32 -7.65 8.17
CA LEU A 112 -11.51 -7.25 9.57
C LEU A 112 -12.06 -5.83 9.72
N LEU A 113 -11.79 -4.94 8.76
CA LEU A 113 -12.39 -3.61 8.72
C LEU A 113 -13.91 -3.72 8.55
N ASN A 114 -14.34 -4.53 7.58
CA ASN A 114 -15.76 -4.80 7.35
C ASN A 114 -16.40 -5.53 8.52
N MET A 115 -15.72 -6.51 9.11
CA MET A 115 -16.20 -7.25 10.28
C MET A 115 -16.42 -6.31 11.48
N ALA A 116 -15.48 -5.40 11.74
CA ALA A 116 -15.63 -4.40 12.80
C ALA A 116 -16.85 -3.50 12.56
N ILE A 117 -17.05 -3.02 11.32
CA ILE A 117 -18.16 -2.12 10.97
C ILE A 117 -19.51 -2.84 11.03
N LYS A 118 -19.61 -4.01 10.38
CA LYS A 118 -20.88 -4.74 10.19
C LYS A 118 -21.30 -5.49 11.45
N ASP A 119 -20.36 -6.17 12.10
CA ASP A 119 -20.68 -7.11 13.17
C ASP A 119 -20.59 -6.45 14.55
N ALA A 120 -19.56 -5.62 14.77
CA ALA A 120 -19.36 -4.90 16.03
C ALA A 120 -19.92 -3.47 16.05
N GLY A 121 -20.55 -3.03 14.95
CA GLY A 121 -21.15 -1.69 14.85
C GLY A 121 -20.12 -0.55 14.91
N ALA A 122 -18.85 -0.83 14.58
CA ALA A 122 -17.81 0.20 14.57
C ALA A 122 -18.15 1.30 13.57
N ARG A 123 -18.05 2.56 14.00
CA ARG A 123 -18.30 3.70 13.13
C ARG A 123 -17.10 3.93 12.19
N PRO A 124 -17.26 3.87 10.86
CA PRO A 124 -16.18 4.25 9.94
C PRO A 124 -15.85 5.73 10.09
N SER A 125 -14.57 6.07 9.90
CA SER A 125 -14.04 7.43 10.01
C SER A 125 -13.01 7.70 8.91
N GLY A 126 -12.68 8.97 8.69
CA GLY A 126 -11.72 9.41 7.68
C GLY A 126 -12.32 9.55 6.28
N ASN A 127 -11.44 9.72 5.28
CA ASN A 127 -11.83 9.80 3.87
C ASN A 127 -11.58 8.45 3.19
N TRP A 128 -12.62 7.93 2.54
CA TRP A 128 -12.61 6.65 1.83
C TRP A 128 -12.49 6.82 0.31
N SER A 129 -12.67 8.05 -0.21
CA SER A 129 -12.71 8.33 -1.64
C SER A 129 -11.39 8.84 -2.22
N SER A 130 -10.29 8.69 -1.47
CA SER A 130 -8.95 9.04 -1.94
C SER A 130 -7.94 7.97 -1.53
N CYS A 131 -6.86 7.89 -2.29
CA CYS A 131 -5.78 6.96 -2.03
C CYS A 131 -4.45 7.54 -2.51
N HIS A 132 -3.36 6.90 -2.09
CA HIS A 132 -2.04 7.11 -2.66
C HIS A 132 -1.92 6.24 -3.91
N SER A 133 -1.82 6.87 -5.08
CA SER A 133 -1.50 6.18 -6.34
C SER A 133 -0.18 6.70 -6.88
N THR A 134 0.43 6.00 -7.83
CA THR A 134 1.72 6.42 -8.37
C THR A 134 1.86 5.91 -9.80
N CYS A 135 2.77 6.50 -10.56
CA CYS A 135 3.18 5.96 -11.85
C CYS A 135 3.93 4.65 -11.57
N TRP A 136 3.41 3.54 -12.07
CA TRP A 136 3.94 2.21 -11.83
C TRP A 136 4.43 1.58 -13.13
N ASP A 137 5.38 0.65 -13.02
CA ASP A 137 5.86 -0.10 -14.17
C ASP A 137 4.72 -0.89 -14.81
N TYR A 138 4.62 -0.80 -16.14
CA TYR A 138 3.61 -1.50 -16.93
C TYR A 138 3.78 -3.03 -16.86
N ASN A 139 5.02 -3.51 -16.75
CA ASN A 139 5.34 -4.94 -16.69
C ASN A 139 5.31 -5.48 -15.25
N ALA A 140 4.92 -4.67 -14.26
CA ALA A 140 4.80 -5.14 -12.90
C ALA A 140 3.67 -6.17 -12.77
N PRO A 141 3.75 -7.11 -11.80
CA PRO A 141 2.61 -7.94 -11.45
C PRO A 141 1.40 -7.08 -11.07
N THR A 142 0.23 -7.49 -11.54
CA THR A 142 -0.99 -6.67 -11.41
C THR A 142 -1.68 -6.85 -10.06
N ASP A 143 -1.52 -8.02 -9.44
CA ASP A 143 -2.25 -8.48 -8.26
C ASP A 143 -1.43 -8.39 -6.96
N ALA A 144 -0.12 -8.18 -7.03
CA ALA A 144 0.75 -8.03 -5.88
C ALA A 144 2.03 -7.23 -6.19
N GLY A 145 2.61 -6.63 -5.16
CA GLY A 145 3.92 -6.02 -5.25
C GLY A 145 5.06 -7.05 -5.30
N ASP A 146 6.09 -6.75 -6.08
CA ASP A 146 7.34 -7.50 -6.04
C ASP A 146 8.10 -7.22 -4.74
N GLN A 147 8.30 -8.26 -3.93
CA GLN A 147 8.94 -8.14 -2.61
C GLN A 147 10.45 -7.89 -2.69
N ASN A 148 11.08 -8.16 -3.82
CA ASN A 148 12.51 -7.93 -4.05
C ASN A 148 12.74 -6.53 -4.60
N LEU A 149 12.02 -6.16 -5.66
CA LEU A 149 12.14 -4.85 -6.31
C LEU A 149 11.52 -3.74 -5.46
N THR A 150 10.43 -4.02 -4.74
CA THR A 150 9.74 -3.08 -3.84
C THR A 150 9.40 -1.75 -4.54
N ASN A 151 9.96 -0.62 -4.08
CA ASN A 151 9.70 0.71 -4.61
C ASN A 151 10.36 1.00 -5.97
N GLN A 152 11.22 0.10 -6.47
CA GLN A 152 11.96 0.28 -7.73
C GLN A 152 11.05 0.34 -8.96
N LEU A 153 9.87 -0.28 -8.90
CA LEU A 153 8.89 -0.23 -10.00
C LEU A 153 8.13 1.12 -10.07
N THR A 154 8.43 2.07 -9.19
CA THR A 154 7.89 3.42 -9.30
C THR A 154 8.55 4.13 -10.47
N LYS A 155 7.79 4.67 -11.42
CA LYS A 155 8.34 5.44 -12.55
C LYS A 155 8.33 6.94 -12.24
N SER A 156 9.26 7.38 -11.39
CA SER A 156 9.30 8.74 -10.80
C SER A 156 9.90 9.81 -11.71
N GLY A 157 10.50 9.43 -12.85
CA GLY A 157 11.28 10.28 -13.75
C GLY A 157 10.45 11.22 -14.64
N TYR A 158 9.11 11.15 -14.58
CA TYR A 158 8.23 12.00 -15.38
C TYR A 158 8.49 13.52 -15.30
N PRO A 159 8.99 14.12 -14.20
CA PRO A 159 9.28 15.57 -14.18
C PRO A 159 10.42 15.98 -15.11
N LEU A 160 11.24 15.02 -15.56
CA LEU A 160 12.39 15.26 -16.45
C LEU A 160 12.01 15.16 -17.93
N GLY A 161 10.77 14.77 -18.23
CA GLY A 161 10.31 14.47 -19.59
C GLY A 161 8.85 14.84 -19.80
N LEU A 162 8.21 14.18 -20.77
CA LEU A 162 6.80 14.36 -21.11
C LEU A 162 6.07 13.02 -21.03
N MET A 163 4.81 13.05 -20.60
CA MET A 163 3.93 11.89 -20.57
C MET A 163 2.90 11.97 -21.69
N PHE A 164 2.78 10.87 -22.42
CA PHE A 164 1.80 10.67 -23.48
C PHE A 164 0.92 9.46 -23.15
N ASN A 165 -0.37 9.53 -23.45
CA ASN A 165 -1.25 8.37 -23.39
C ASN A 165 -1.10 7.49 -24.66
N ALA A 166 -1.85 6.38 -24.74
CA ALA A 166 -1.79 5.47 -25.88
C ALA A 166 -2.19 6.13 -27.23
N ASP A 167 -2.96 7.21 -27.20
CA ASP A 167 -3.36 7.98 -28.38
C ASP A 167 -2.31 9.04 -28.80
N GLY A 168 -1.16 9.09 -28.12
CA GLY A 168 -0.09 10.05 -28.41
C GLY A 168 -0.38 11.48 -27.94
N SER A 169 -1.31 11.66 -27.00
CA SER A 169 -1.69 12.96 -26.45
C SER A 169 -1.13 13.19 -25.05
N ARG A 170 -0.72 14.44 -24.76
CA ARG A 170 -0.37 14.86 -23.40
C ARG A 170 -1.63 15.03 -22.56
N PHE A 171 -1.56 14.69 -21.27
CA PHE A 171 -2.72 14.70 -20.37
C PHE A 171 -2.45 15.31 -18.99
N VAL A 172 -1.20 15.67 -18.68
CA VAL A 172 -0.83 16.42 -17.45
C VAL A 172 0.24 17.48 -17.74
N ASP A 173 0.49 18.33 -16.75
CA ASP A 173 1.63 19.25 -16.71
C ASP A 173 2.71 18.68 -15.78
N GLU A 174 3.70 17.99 -16.34
CA GLU A 174 4.77 17.30 -15.62
C GLU A 174 5.62 18.25 -14.77
N GLY A 175 5.70 19.52 -15.16
CA GLY A 175 6.46 20.58 -14.50
C GLY A 175 5.68 21.34 -13.41
N LYS A 176 4.41 20.99 -13.15
CA LYS A 176 3.52 21.71 -12.21
C LYS A 176 4.06 21.82 -10.79
N GLY A 177 4.97 20.95 -10.38
CA GLY A 177 5.60 20.99 -9.07
C GLY A 177 6.52 19.81 -8.81
N LEU A 178 7.09 19.75 -7.60
CA LEU A 178 7.96 18.64 -7.22
C LEU A 178 7.19 17.32 -7.27
N ARG A 179 7.87 16.25 -7.71
CA ARG A 179 7.33 14.88 -7.78
C ARG A 179 6.50 14.52 -6.56
N ASN A 180 7.04 14.79 -5.36
CA ASN A 180 6.41 14.46 -4.07
C ASN A 180 5.02 15.07 -3.85
N TYR A 181 4.66 16.10 -4.59
CA TYR A 181 3.35 16.76 -4.52
C TYR A 181 2.44 16.42 -5.72
N THR A 182 2.95 15.73 -6.74
CA THR A 182 2.25 15.46 -8.00
C THR A 182 2.00 13.97 -8.26
N TYR A 183 2.83 13.06 -7.75
CA TYR A 183 2.78 11.64 -8.15
C TYR A 183 1.40 10.99 -7.94
N ALA A 184 0.70 11.30 -6.85
CA ALA A 184 -0.62 10.72 -6.56
C ALA A 184 -1.72 11.23 -7.47
N LYS A 185 -1.58 12.47 -7.96
CA LYS A 185 -2.51 13.03 -8.93
C LYS A 185 -2.26 12.40 -10.30
N PHE A 186 -0.99 12.16 -10.63
CA PHE A 186 -0.62 11.61 -11.93
C PHE A 186 -0.88 10.12 -12.04
N GLY A 187 -0.66 9.33 -10.99
CA GLY A 187 -1.09 7.93 -10.96
C GLY A 187 -2.59 7.78 -11.22
N ARG A 188 -3.42 8.61 -10.58
CA ARG A 188 -4.87 8.68 -10.86
C ARG A 188 -5.16 9.15 -12.29
N ALA A 189 -4.42 10.12 -12.83
CA ALA A 189 -4.63 10.62 -14.18
C ALA A 189 -4.31 9.56 -15.25
N ILE A 190 -3.26 8.77 -15.04
CA ILE A 190 -2.85 7.64 -15.89
C ILE A 190 -3.95 6.58 -15.94
N LEU A 191 -4.52 6.22 -14.79
CA LEU A 191 -5.63 5.25 -14.74
C LEU A 191 -6.88 5.70 -15.52
N GLY A 192 -7.03 7.01 -15.73
CA GLY A 192 -8.10 7.59 -16.55
C GLY A 192 -7.78 7.74 -18.04
N GLN A 193 -6.57 7.35 -18.48
CA GLN A 193 -6.19 7.36 -19.90
C GLN A 193 -6.64 6.07 -20.62
N PRO A 194 -6.69 6.07 -21.96
CA PRO A 194 -6.87 4.85 -22.75
C PRO A 194 -5.93 3.73 -22.28
N ASP A 195 -6.50 2.54 -22.06
CA ASP A 195 -5.85 1.34 -21.51
C ASP A 195 -5.20 1.50 -20.12
N GLY A 196 -5.39 2.65 -19.44
CA GLY A 196 -4.78 2.91 -18.14
C GLY A 196 -3.26 3.07 -18.20
N VAL A 197 -2.70 3.40 -19.37
CA VAL A 197 -1.25 3.46 -19.60
C VAL A 197 -0.76 4.86 -19.96
N ALA A 198 0.53 5.09 -19.69
CA ALA A 198 1.23 6.26 -20.17
C ALA A 198 2.68 5.93 -20.51
N PHE A 199 3.20 6.60 -21.54
CA PHE A 199 4.59 6.55 -21.96
C PHE A 199 5.29 7.80 -21.45
N GLN A 200 6.42 7.61 -20.78
CA GLN A 200 7.30 8.70 -20.39
C GLN A 200 8.41 8.82 -21.44
N VAL A 201 8.63 10.03 -21.97
CA VAL A 201 9.58 10.30 -23.05
C VAL A 201 10.55 11.38 -22.61
N TRP A 202 11.84 11.14 -22.83
CA TRP A 202 12.93 12.06 -22.52
C TRP A 202 13.83 12.27 -23.74
N ASP A 203 14.53 13.40 -23.76
CA ASP A 203 15.71 13.54 -24.61
C ASP A 203 16.92 12.82 -23.98
N GLY A 204 18.04 12.78 -24.71
CA GLY A 204 19.25 12.11 -24.22
C GLY A 204 19.80 12.70 -22.92
N ASN A 205 19.61 14.00 -22.69
CA ASN A 205 20.05 14.66 -21.46
C ASN A 205 19.16 14.28 -20.28
N GLY A 206 17.83 14.36 -20.43
CA GLY A 206 16.87 14.00 -19.39
C GLY A 206 16.97 12.52 -19.00
N ALA A 207 17.19 11.65 -19.99
CA ALA A 207 17.43 10.23 -19.75
C ALA A 207 18.66 9.98 -18.86
N SER A 208 19.73 10.78 -19.01
CA SER A 208 20.95 10.64 -18.20
C SER A 208 20.80 11.00 -16.72
N TRP A 209 19.66 11.59 -16.33
CA TRP A 209 19.34 11.95 -14.95
C TRP A 209 18.31 11.02 -14.30
N LEU A 210 17.84 10.01 -15.04
CA LEU A 210 16.96 8.99 -14.50
C LEU A 210 17.70 8.17 -13.44
N ARG A 211 16.92 7.59 -12.55
CA ARG A 211 17.45 6.67 -11.55
C ARG A 211 17.57 5.29 -12.18
N ASP A 212 18.79 4.78 -12.25
CA ASP A 212 19.11 3.42 -12.67
C ASP A 212 18.16 2.40 -12.02
N GLU A 213 17.93 2.52 -10.71
CA GLU A 213 17.06 1.58 -9.97
C GLU A 213 15.59 1.56 -10.42
N GLU A 214 15.12 2.59 -11.13
CA GLU A 214 13.75 2.67 -11.64
C GLU A 214 13.66 2.44 -13.16
N TYR A 215 14.77 2.52 -13.90
CA TYR A 215 14.78 2.61 -15.38
C TYR A 215 15.80 1.72 -16.10
N ASP A 216 16.57 0.91 -15.38
CA ASP A 216 17.47 -0.13 -15.94
C ASP A 216 16.73 -1.35 -16.51
#